data_AF-A0A183LPM6-F1
#
_entry.id   AF-A0A183LPM6-F1
#
_cell.length_a   1.000
_cell.length_b   1.000
_cell.length_c   1.000
_cell.angle_alpha   90.00
_cell.angle_beta   90.00
_cell.angle_gamma   90.00
#
_symmetry.space_group_name_H-M   'P 1'
#
loop_
_entity.id
_entity.type
_entity.pdbx_description
1 polymer ?
#
loop_
_entity_poly.entity_id
_entity_poly.type
_entity_poly.pdbx_seq_one_letter_code
_entity_poly.pdbx_strand_id
1 'polypeptide(L)'
;MFSAMGTGADGVNKYEFSISYYLPIIPEESRYVVTSLSVNVKLRKELKDSWSRLTLGNQRLPWVRPDFDRYQFNDSDLENNEEECLNVNVVHPSKEERDKHNAEQMMLIDAEEWEAFLNLIKNPLTIYLFLFNVVQFAGYLYVCGALVYGLMQYKEVHKIPFYEWIIDRLVFVQILSILEPLHALLGWIRGGSVLPSVFQLFGRSLVLFCIVLPHAEFHSASTTYWLFFSWSLIEVVRYPYYILSLLSFQNGLITYLRHTLWIILYPIGFICEGKLIIRSLPSLVESRKFCLELPNPANVSFDFTTFLQIYIFSMSFGLYYNMRHLYLRRRKIIGPRPIKGADQMGYFSFVPFLRSLVRGSNMKNLSTTTSTIKKKYVNNRSSLPKLN
;
A
#
# COMPACT_ATOMS: atom_id res chain seq x y z
N MET A 1 -2.43 -50.23 -32.21
CA MET A 1 -3.68 -49.42 -32.28
C MET A 1 -4.50 -49.77 -31.05
N PHE A 2 -4.93 -48.78 -30.27
CA PHE A 2 -5.75 -48.95 -29.07
C PHE A 2 -7.17 -48.48 -29.37
N SER A 3 -8.19 -49.26 -28.99
CA SER A 3 -9.60 -48.91 -29.15
C SER A 3 -10.37 -49.38 -27.92
N ALA A 4 -11.13 -48.50 -27.27
CA ALA A 4 -11.92 -48.81 -26.08
C ALA A 4 -13.19 -47.94 -26.01
N MET A 5 -14.23 -48.46 -25.37
CA MET A 5 -15.44 -47.70 -25.04
C MET A 5 -15.26 -47.05 -23.67
N GLY A 6 -15.45 -45.73 -23.57
CA GLY A 6 -15.30 -44.98 -22.34
C GLY A 6 -16.50 -44.05 -22.10
N THR A 7 -16.80 -43.77 -20.84
CA THR A 7 -17.87 -42.85 -20.43
C THR A 7 -17.24 -41.53 -20.00
N GLY A 8 -17.40 -40.48 -20.81
CA GLY A 8 -16.90 -39.13 -20.54
C GLY A 8 -18.03 -38.16 -20.19
N ALA A 9 -17.70 -36.86 -20.10
CA ALA A 9 -18.68 -35.80 -19.84
C ALA A 9 -19.81 -35.73 -20.91
N ASP A 10 -19.50 -36.14 -22.14
CA ASP A 10 -20.43 -36.17 -23.28
C ASP A 10 -21.07 -37.56 -23.51
N GLY A 11 -21.02 -38.46 -22.52
CA GLY A 11 -21.63 -39.79 -22.58
C GLY A 11 -20.67 -40.92 -23.00
N VAL A 12 -21.23 -42.04 -23.47
CA VAL A 12 -20.47 -43.24 -23.87
C VAL A 12 -19.93 -43.02 -25.29
N ASN A 13 -18.60 -42.86 -25.40
CA ASN A 13 -17.92 -42.65 -26.68
C ASN A 13 -16.86 -43.72 -26.92
N LYS A 14 -16.61 -44.01 -28.20
CA LYS A 14 -15.51 -44.89 -28.64
C LYS A 14 -14.23 -44.07 -28.72
N TYR A 15 -13.23 -44.42 -27.91
CA TYR A 15 -11.90 -43.82 -27.92
C TYR A 15 -10.93 -44.70 -28.68
N GLU A 16 -10.24 -44.14 -29.66
CA GLU A 16 -9.29 -44.86 -30.49
C GLU A 16 -8.05 -44.00 -30.74
N PHE A 17 -6.86 -44.60 -30.56
CA PHE A 17 -5.61 -43.93 -30.89
C PHE A 17 -4.55 -44.92 -31.41
N SER A 18 -3.68 -44.42 -32.27
CA SER A 18 -2.50 -45.14 -32.74
C SER A 18 -1.28 -44.26 -32.54
N ILE A 19 -0.26 -44.80 -31.88
CA ILE A 19 1.02 -44.12 -31.64
C ILE A 19 2.12 -45.00 -32.24
N SER A 20 2.93 -44.41 -33.11
CA SER A 20 4.20 -44.99 -33.56
C SER A 20 5.30 -44.52 -32.60
N TYR A 21 5.89 -45.45 -31.87
CA TYR A 21 6.88 -45.15 -30.84
C TYR A 21 8.21 -44.66 -31.42
N TYR A 22 8.95 -43.89 -30.62
CA TYR A 22 10.26 -43.37 -31.00
C TYR A 22 11.31 -44.48 -31.16
N LEU A 23 11.35 -45.41 -30.21
CA LEU A 23 12.21 -46.60 -30.23
C LEU A 23 11.35 -47.86 -30.08
N PRO A 24 11.85 -49.04 -30.51
CA PRO A 24 11.08 -50.26 -30.44
C PRO A 24 10.82 -50.70 -29.00
N ILE A 25 9.69 -51.40 -28.83
CA ILE A 25 9.22 -51.93 -27.54
C ILE A 25 9.08 -53.44 -27.65
N ILE A 26 9.19 -54.14 -26.52
CA ILE A 26 8.93 -55.58 -26.42
C ILE A 26 7.42 -55.74 -26.12
N PRO A 27 6.60 -56.18 -27.10
CA PRO A 27 5.15 -56.24 -26.90
C PRO A 27 4.75 -57.27 -25.85
N GLU A 28 5.50 -58.38 -25.76
CA GLU A 28 5.22 -59.51 -24.86
C GLU A 28 5.38 -59.15 -23.37
N GLU A 29 6.30 -58.25 -23.05
CA GLU A 29 6.53 -57.78 -21.67
C GLU A 29 5.73 -56.51 -21.33
N SER A 30 5.08 -55.90 -22.32
CA SER A 30 4.28 -54.70 -22.14
C SER A 30 2.89 -55.07 -21.60
N ARG A 31 2.42 -54.38 -20.55
CA ARG A 31 1.16 -54.69 -19.87
C ARG A 31 0.30 -53.44 -19.75
N TYR A 32 -1.02 -53.63 -19.77
CA TYR A 32 -1.97 -52.57 -19.46
C TYR A 32 -2.88 -52.98 -18.32
N VAL A 33 -3.27 -52.01 -17.51
CA VAL A 33 -4.23 -52.19 -16.41
C VAL A 33 -5.35 -51.19 -16.61
N VAL A 34 -6.56 -51.70 -16.77
CA VAL A 34 -7.78 -50.89 -16.86
C VAL A 34 -8.35 -50.70 -15.47
N THR A 35 -8.54 -49.45 -15.07
CA THR A 35 -9.25 -49.06 -13.85
C THR A 35 -10.54 -48.35 -14.22
N SER A 36 -11.45 -48.16 -13.27
CA SER A 36 -12.69 -47.40 -13.48
C SER A 36 -12.46 -45.95 -13.93
N LEU A 37 -11.28 -45.40 -13.67
CA LEU A 37 -10.93 -44.00 -13.95
C LEU A 37 -9.92 -43.83 -15.09
N SER A 38 -9.10 -44.83 -15.40
CA SER A 38 -7.99 -44.70 -16.35
C SER A 38 -7.49 -46.03 -16.91
N VAL A 39 -6.88 -46.00 -18.09
CA VAL A 39 -6.13 -47.12 -18.66
C VAL A 39 -4.64 -46.83 -18.49
N ASN A 40 -3.98 -47.59 -17.63
CA ASN A 40 -2.55 -47.45 -17.36
C ASN A 40 -1.76 -48.43 -18.22
N VAL A 41 -1.01 -47.93 -19.19
CA VAL A 41 -0.16 -48.74 -20.07
C VAL A 41 1.29 -48.65 -19.60
N LYS A 42 1.90 -49.79 -19.26
CA LYS A 42 3.32 -49.91 -18.97
C LYS A 42 4.01 -50.61 -20.14
N LEU A 43 4.87 -49.86 -20.83
CA LEU A 43 5.61 -50.36 -21.99
C LEU A 43 7.01 -50.80 -21.56
N ARG A 44 7.44 -51.96 -22.06
CA ARG A 44 8.82 -52.43 -21.93
C ARG A 44 9.63 -51.97 -23.14
N LYS A 45 10.62 -51.11 -22.92
CA LYS A 45 11.56 -50.70 -23.96
C LYS A 45 12.46 -51.86 -24.33
N GLU A 46 12.74 -52.04 -25.62
CA GLU A 46 13.74 -53.02 -26.08
C GLU A 46 15.16 -52.56 -25.77
N LEU A 47 15.43 -51.28 -26.01
CA LEU A 47 16.70 -50.62 -25.70
C LEU A 47 16.60 -49.88 -24.36
N LYS A 48 17.71 -49.89 -23.58
CA LYS A 48 17.81 -49.12 -22.33
C LYS A 48 17.93 -47.61 -22.53
N ASP A 49 17.97 -47.14 -23.78
CA ASP A 49 18.16 -45.73 -24.11
C ASP A 49 17.06 -44.81 -23.54
N SER A 50 17.48 -43.58 -23.27
CA SER A 50 16.58 -42.52 -22.85
C SER A 50 15.68 -42.08 -24.01
N TRP A 51 14.37 -41.97 -23.75
CA TRP A 51 13.41 -41.52 -24.75
C TRP A 51 13.22 -40.02 -24.61
N SER A 52 13.88 -39.24 -25.47
CA SER A 52 13.68 -37.77 -25.55
C SER A 52 12.26 -37.40 -26.00
N ARG A 53 11.57 -38.31 -26.70
CA ARG A 53 10.19 -38.18 -27.15
C ARG A 53 9.48 -39.53 -27.20
N LEU A 54 8.15 -39.52 -27.16
CA LEU A 54 7.32 -40.74 -27.22
C LEU A 54 7.07 -41.22 -28.67
N THR A 55 6.97 -40.29 -29.62
CA THR A 55 6.60 -40.56 -31.02
C THR A 55 7.81 -40.62 -31.95
N LEU A 56 7.72 -41.42 -33.02
CA LEU A 56 8.73 -41.51 -34.07
C LEU A 56 9.06 -40.13 -34.68
N GLY A 57 8.02 -39.39 -35.07
CA GLY A 57 8.13 -38.02 -35.56
C GLY A 57 8.20 -36.99 -34.42
N ASN A 58 8.76 -35.81 -34.73
CA ASN A 58 8.86 -34.67 -33.80
C ASN A 58 7.53 -33.87 -33.65
N GLN A 59 6.40 -34.45 -34.08
CA GLN A 59 5.09 -33.80 -34.04
C GLN A 59 4.44 -34.01 -32.67
N ARG A 60 4.07 -32.92 -32.01
CA ARG A 60 3.39 -32.95 -30.71
C ARG A 60 1.90 -33.25 -30.91
N LEU A 61 1.44 -34.40 -30.40
CA LEU A 61 0.02 -34.76 -30.42
C LEU A 61 -0.77 -33.86 -29.42
N PRO A 62 -1.88 -33.21 -29.83
CA PRO A 62 -2.59 -32.24 -28.99
C PRO A 62 -3.16 -32.82 -27.67
N TRP A 63 -3.44 -34.11 -27.67
CA TRP A 63 -4.03 -34.84 -26.54
C TRP A 63 -3.00 -35.55 -25.65
N VAL A 64 -1.72 -35.55 -26.02
CA VAL A 64 -0.64 -36.15 -25.23
C VAL A 64 0.01 -35.09 -24.34
N ARG A 65 0.08 -35.37 -23.04
CA ARG A 65 0.76 -34.52 -22.05
C ARG A 65 1.70 -35.35 -21.18
N PRO A 66 2.88 -34.82 -20.81
CA PRO A 66 3.75 -35.48 -19.83
C PRO A 66 3.05 -35.60 -18.48
N ASP A 67 3.14 -36.78 -17.87
CA ASP A 67 2.69 -37.04 -16.50
C ASP A 67 3.88 -36.83 -15.55
N PHE A 68 3.98 -35.62 -14.99
CA PHE A 68 5.09 -35.24 -14.10
C PHE A 68 5.00 -35.90 -12.72
N ASP A 69 3.83 -36.39 -12.31
CA ASP A 69 3.65 -37.05 -11.00
C ASP A 69 4.29 -38.44 -10.99
N ARG A 70 4.41 -39.06 -12.17
CA ARG A 70 5.09 -40.35 -12.37
C ARG A 70 6.52 -40.21 -12.89
N TYR A 71 6.99 -38.99 -13.11
CA TYR A 71 8.35 -38.74 -13.55
C TYR A 71 9.31 -38.91 -12.38
N GLN A 72 9.84 -40.12 -12.23
CA GLN A 72 10.87 -40.44 -11.25
C GLN A 72 12.23 -40.23 -11.90
N PHE A 73 13.05 -39.36 -11.32
CA PHE A 73 14.48 -39.33 -11.62
C PHE A 73 15.05 -40.67 -11.15
N ASN A 74 15.41 -41.54 -12.09
CA ASN A 74 16.14 -42.75 -11.75
C ASN A 74 17.56 -42.32 -11.35
N ASP A 75 17.89 -42.43 -10.06
CA ASP A 75 19.26 -42.22 -9.56
C ASP A 75 20.28 -43.13 -10.29
N SER A 76 19.83 -44.20 -10.96
CA SER A 76 20.68 -45.08 -11.77
C SER A 76 21.13 -44.49 -13.12
N ASP A 77 20.51 -43.40 -13.59
CA ASP A 77 20.97 -42.70 -14.80
C ASP A 77 22.15 -41.75 -14.49
N LEU A 78 22.52 -41.58 -13.22
CA LEU A 78 23.70 -40.86 -12.77
C LEU A 78 24.99 -41.70 -12.81
N GLU A 79 24.89 -43.02 -13.00
CA GLU A 79 26.05 -43.93 -12.87
C GLU A 79 26.69 -44.35 -14.20
N ASN A 80 26.13 -44.01 -15.38
CA ASN A 80 26.60 -44.58 -16.65
C ASN A 80 26.99 -43.59 -17.77
N ASN A 81 27.13 -42.30 -17.48
CA ASN A 81 27.68 -41.32 -18.44
C ASN A 81 28.89 -40.60 -17.83
N GLU A 82 29.99 -41.34 -17.61
CA GLU A 82 31.28 -40.75 -17.24
C GLU A 82 32.03 -40.14 -18.43
N GLU A 83 31.55 -40.26 -19.67
CA GLU A 83 32.23 -39.65 -20.82
C GLU A 83 31.34 -38.62 -21.53
N GLU A 84 31.81 -37.37 -21.49
CA GLU A 84 31.23 -36.13 -22.05
C GLU A 84 30.11 -35.42 -21.27
N CYS A 85 30.21 -35.40 -19.93
CA CYS A 85 29.83 -34.17 -19.24
C CYS A 85 30.85 -33.08 -19.63
N LEU A 86 30.46 -32.11 -20.48
CA LEU A 86 31.19 -30.85 -20.59
C LEU A 86 31.28 -30.26 -19.18
N ASN A 87 32.43 -30.46 -18.54
CA ASN A 87 32.70 -30.02 -17.20
C ASN A 87 32.90 -28.50 -17.28
N VAL A 88 31.80 -27.76 -17.33
CA VAL A 88 31.83 -26.31 -17.14
C VAL A 88 32.33 -26.13 -15.72
N ASN A 89 33.62 -25.82 -15.58
CA ASN A 89 34.19 -25.38 -14.32
C ASN A 89 33.45 -24.08 -13.96
N VAL A 90 32.37 -24.20 -13.19
CA VAL A 90 31.71 -23.07 -12.55
C VAL A 90 32.68 -22.63 -11.46
N VAL A 91 33.62 -21.77 -11.84
CA VAL A 91 34.50 -21.09 -10.89
C VAL A 91 33.59 -20.22 -10.05
N HIS A 92 33.25 -20.70 -8.86
CA HIS A 92 32.55 -19.88 -7.88
C HIS A 92 33.55 -18.83 -7.38
N PRO A 93 33.30 -17.53 -7.63
CA PRO A 93 34.21 -16.49 -7.18
C PRO A 93 34.42 -16.60 -5.68
N SER A 94 35.67 -16.38 -5.25
CA SER A 94 36.03 -16.45 -3.84
C SER A 94 35.18 -15.46 -3.03
N LYS A 95 35.04 -15.69 -1.72
CA LYS A 95 34.28 -14.76 -0.86
C LYS A 95 34.81 -13.33 -0.98
N GLU A 96 36.13 -13.16 -1.07
CA GLU A 96 36.78 -11.86 -1.23
C GLU A 96 36.47 -11.22 -2.58
N GLU A 97 36.46 -11.99 -3.68
CA GLU A 97 36.10 -11.49 -5.01
C GLU A 97 34.64 -11.06 -5.08
N ARG A 98 33.73 -11.80 -4.43
CA ARG A 98 32.31 -11.44 -4.32
C ARG A 98 32.11 -10.18 -3.49
N ASP A 99 32.81 -10.07 -2.37
CA ASP A 99 32.72 -8.90 -1.50
C ASP A 99 33.29 -7.65 -2.21
N LYS A 100 34.38 -7.81 -2.96
CA LYS A 100 34.96 -6.75 -3.79
C LYS A 100 34.01 -6.33 -4.92
N HIS A 101 33.44 -7.28 -5.65
CA HIS A 101 32.44 -7.01 -6.70
C HIS A 101 31.19 -6.32 -6.13
N ASN A 102 30.67 -6.78 -4.98
CA ASN A 102 29.54 -6.16 -4.32
C ASN A 102 29.87 -4.72 -3.87
N ALA A 103 31.09 -4.48 -3.38
CA ALA A 103 31.54 -3.13 -3.00
C ALA A 103 31.68 -2.22 -4.23
N GLU A 104 32.24 -2.71 -5.34
CA GLU A 104 32.33 -1.97 -6.60
C GLU A 104 30.94 -1.64 -7.16
N GLN A 105 30.01 -2.60 -7.16
CA GLN A 105 28.61 -2.37 -7.57
C GLN A 105 27.92 -1.36 -6.66
N MET A 106 28.14 -1.44 -5.34
CA MET A 106 27.57 -0.49 -4.38
C MET A 106 28.09 0.93 -4.63
N MET A 107 29.38 1.10 -4.93
CA MET A 107 29.94 2.41 -5.28
C MET A 107 29.36 2.98 -6.58
N LEU A 108 29.11 2.13 -7.58
CA LEU A 108 28.48 2.57 -8.84
C LEU A 108 27.02 2.99 -8.62
N ILE A 109 26.26 2.21 -7.84
CA ILE A 109 24.87 2.56 -7.47
C ILE A 109 24.85 3.89 -6.70
N ASP A 110 25.74 4.07 -5.72
CA ASP A 110 25.83 5.33 -4.95
C ASP A 110 26.17 6.53 -5.86
N ALA A 111 27.04 6.32 -6.86
CA ALA A 111 27.39 7.36 -7.84
C ALA A 111 26.20 7.70 -8.77
N GLU A 112 25.48 6.70 -9.28
CA GLU A 112 24.27 6.90 -10.09
C GLU A 112 23.16 7.60 -9.29
N GLU A 113 22.95 7.22 -8.03
CA GLU A 113 22.02 7.87 -7.11
C GLU A 113 22.40 9.34 -6.85
N TRP A 114 23.70 9.61 -6.67
CA TRP A 114 24.22 10.96 -6.49
C TRP A 114 24.02 11.83 -7.75
N GLU A 115 24.26 11.30 -8.95
CA GLU A 115 23.99 12.00 -10.20
C GLU A 115 22.49 12.29 -10.39
N ALA A 116 21.62 11.31 -10.08
CA ALA A 116 20.18 11.48 -10.13
C ALA A 116 19.71 12.57 -9.14
N PHE A 117 20.28 12.59 -7.94
CA PHE A 117 20.03 13.62 -6.93
C PHE A 117 20.49 15.02 -7.39
N LEU A 118 21.68 15.13 -7.99
CA LEU A 118 22.16 16.40 -8.55
C LEU A 118 21.26 16.91 -9.68
N ASN A 119 20.82 16.02 -10.57
CA ASN A 119 19.91 16.37 -11.66
C ASN A 119 18.53 16.80 -11.15
N LEU A 120 18.06 16.20 -10.06
CA LEU A 120 16.84 16.59 -9.38
C LEU A 120 16.96 17.99 -8.76
N ILE A 121 18.08 18.31 -8.10
CA ILE A 121 18.35 19.63 -7.50
C ILE A 121 18.55 20.72 -8.57
N LYS A 122 19.09 20.38 -9.75
CA LYS A 122 19.22 21.35 -10.85
C LYS A 122 17.87 21.85 -11.39
N ASN A 123 16.77 21.15 -11.12
CA ASN A 123 15.45 21.56 -11.58
C ASN A 123 14.89 22.70 -10.68
N PRO A 124 14.66 23.90 -11.23
CA PRO A 124 14.19 25.05 -10.44
C PRO A 124 12.83 24.80 -9.77
N LEU A 125 11.96 23.98 -10.37
CA LEU A 125 10.67 23.61 -9.78
C LEU A 125 10.87 22.75 -8.52
N THR A 126 11.80 21.80 -8.55
CA THR A 126 12.11 20.95 -7.39
C THR A 126 12.67 21.81 -6.25
N ILE A 127 13.58 22.75 -6.54
CA ILE A 127 14.11 23.67 -5.53
C ILE A 127 12.98 24.50 -4.92
N TYR A 128 12.12 25.08 -5.75
CA TYR A 128 10.97 25.85 -5.28
C TYR A 128 10.06 25.02 -4.36
N LEU A 129 9.66 23.82 -4.79
CA LEU A 129 8.81 22.93 -4.01
C LEU A 129 9.50 22.48 -2.72
N PHE A 130 10.81 22.20 -2.77
CA PHE A 130 11.59 21.84 -1.60
C PHE A 130 11.59 22.98 -0.57
N LEU A 131 11.94 24.19 -0.98
CA LEU A 131 11.94 25.38 -0.12
C LEU A 131 10.54 25.66 0.45
N PHE A 132 9.51 25.57 -0.39
CA PHE A 132 8.12 25.73 0.05
C PHE A 132 7.76 24.73 1.16
N ASN A 133 8.05 23.44 0.98
CA ASN A 133 7.77 22.42 1.99
C ASN A 133 8.63 22.61 3.26
N VAL A 134 9.87 23.09 3.15
CA VAL A 134 10.74 23.41 4.30
C VAL A 134 10.18 24.57 5.11
N VAL A 135 9.76 25.67 4.45
CA VAL A 135 9.16 26.83 5.12
C VAL A 135 7.87 26.43 5.83
N GLN A 136 7.02 25.64 5.16
CA GLN A 136 5.80 25.13 5.76
C GLN A 136 6.09 24.21 6.96
N PHE A 137 7.04 23.28 6.81
CA PHE A 137 7.47 22.40 7.89
C PHE A 137 7.94 23.20 9.11
N ALA A 138 8.84 24.16 8.91
CA ALA A 138 9.37 24.99 9.99
C ALA A 138 8.27 25.78 10.71
N GLY A 139 7.32 26.34 9.96
CA GLY A 139 6.21 27.08 10.54
C GLY A 139 5.27 26.20 11.38
N TYR A 140 4.84 25.03 10.87
CA TYR A 140 4.00 24.11 11.64
C TYR A 140 4.76 23.41 12.77
N LEU A 141 6.06 23.18 12.64
CA LEU A 141 6.90 22.65 13.71
C LEU A 141 6.98 23.64 14.88
N TYR A 142 7.16 24.93 14.61
CA TYR A 142 7.11 25.97 15.64
C TYR A 142 5.75 25.98 16.35
N VAL A 143 4.65 26.02 15.59
CA VAL A 143 3.29 26.01 16.16
C VAL A 143 3.07 24.78 17.03
N CYS A 144 3.40 23.59 16.52
CA CYS A 144 3.25 22.34 17.28
C CYS A 144 4.14 22.33 18.53
N GLY A 145 5.39 22.79 18.42
CA GLY A 145 6.34 22.85 19.52
C GLY A 145 5.90 23.81 20.62
N ALA A 146 5.39 24.99 20.26
CA ALA A 146 4.85 25.96 21.21
C ALA A 146 3.62 25.42 21.97
N LEU A 147 2.74 24.70 21.28
CA LEU A 147 1.60 24.02 21.89
C LEU A 147 2.06 22.93 22.87
N VAL A 148 2.96 22.04 22.44
CA VAL A 148 3.53 20.99 23.32
C VAL A 148 4.22 21.60 24.53
N TYR A 149 5.01 22.65 24.34
CA TYR A 149 5.65 23.39 25.42
C TYR A 149 4.63 23.95 26.41
N GLY A 150 3.53 24.53 25.92
CA GLY A 150 2.41 24.98 26.76
C GLY A 150 1.83 23.86 27.64
N LEU A 151 1.63 22.65 27.09
CA LEU A 151 1.14 21.50 27.88
C LEU A 151 2.13 21.03 28.94
N MET A 152 3.43 21.18 28.70
CA MET A 152 4.46 20.80 29.67
C MET A 152 4.54 21.79 30.83
N GLN A 153 4.33 23.07 30.57
CA GLN A 153 4.44 24.14 31.57
C GLN A 153 3.15 24.32 32.38
N TYR A 154 1.98 24.21 31.75
CA TYR A 154 0.69 24.48 32.38
C TYR A 154 -0.08 23.19 32.57
N LYS A 155 -0.61 22.98 33.78
CA LYS A 155 -1.43 21.80 34.11
C LYS A 155 -2.79 21.78 33.40
N GLU A 156 -3.27 22.94 32.96
CA GLU A 156 -4.61 23.10 32.39
C GLU A 156 -4.54 23.94 31.10
N VAL A 157 -5.21 23.45 30.06
CA VAL A 157 -5.13 24.03 28.70
C VAL A 157 -5.63 25.48 28.63
N HIS A 158 -6.68 25.81 29.36
CA HIS A 158 -7.29 27.14 29.34
C HIS A 158 -6.41 28.24 29.95
N LYS A 159 -5.35 27.86 30.68
CA LYS A 159 -4.37 28.80 31.27
C LYS A 159 -3.21 29.10 30.32
N ILE A 160 -3.09 28.35 29.22
CA ILE A 160 -2.00 28.53 28.25
C ILE A 160 -2.37 29.74 27.37
N PRO A 161 -1.53 30.78 27.28
CA PRO A 161 -1.74 31.88 26.33
C PRO A 161 -1.29 31.47 24.91
N PHE A 162 -1.80 30.33 24.43
CA PHE A 162 -1.33 29.69 23.20
C PHE A 162 -1.60 30.55 21.96
N TYR A 163 -2.71 31.29 21.95
CA TYR A 163 -3.14 32.07 20.80
C TYR A 163 -2.10 33.14 20.46
N GLU A 164 -1.67 33.93 21.45
CA GLU A 164 -0.69 35.01 21.26
C GLU A 164 0.66 34.49 20.76
N TRP A 165 1.06 33.28 21.17
CA TRP A 165 2.34 32.70 20.77
C TRP A 165 2.38 32.20 19.34
N ILE A 166 1.23 31.76 18.80
CA ILE A 166 1.20 30.98 17.55
C ILE A 166 0.41 31.62 16.42
N ILE A 167 -0.52 32.56 16.70
CA ILE A 167 -1.52 32.98 15.72
C ILE A 167 -0.90 33.60 14.48
N ASP A 168 0.04 34.53 14.63
CA ASP A 168 0.69 35.21 13.50
C ASP A 168 1.40 34.19 12.60
N ARG A 169 2.06 33.21 13.22
CA ARG A 169 2.76 32.16 12.48
C ARG A 169 1.77 31.24 11.78
N LEU A 170 0.69 30.84 12.46
CA LEU A 170 -0.35 29.96 11.92
C LEU A 170 -1.08 30.61 10.74
N VAL A 171 -1.41 31.90 10.84
CA VAL A 171 -2.01 32.68 9.75
C VAL A 171 -1.08 32.73 8.54
N PHE A 172 0.21 33.00 8.76
CA PHE A 172 1.19 33.01 7.67
C PHE A 172 1.28 31.68 6.93
N VAL A 173 1.43 30.55 7.65
CA VAL A 173 1.50 29.23 7.00
C VAL A 173 0.19 28.86 6.31
N GLN A 174 -0.96 29.25 6.88
CA GLN A 174 -2.27 29.00 6.28
C GLN A 174 -2.46 29.77 4.97
N ILE A 175 -2.01 31.03 4.89
CA ILE A 175 -2.03 31.81 3.64
C ILE A 175 -1.12 31.16 2.60
N LEU A 176 0.09 30.73 2.99
CA LEU A 176 1.00 30.03 2.09
C LEU A 176 0.42 28.69 1.59
N SER A 177 -0.38 28.00 2.41
CA SER A 177 -1.03 26.74 2.02
C SER A 177 -2.06 26.90 0.90
N ILE A 178 -2.49 28.13 0.55
CA ILE A 178 -3.30 28.41 -0.64
C ILE A 178 -2.59 28.01 -1.93
N LEU A 179 -1.26 27.99 -1.92
CA LEU A 179 -0.48 27.53 -3.08
C LEU A 179 -0.56 26.02 -3.29
N GLU A 180 -0.93 25.22 -2.28
CA GLU A 180 -0.92 23.75 -2.39
C GLU A 180 -1.95 23.23 -3.39
N PRO A 181 -3.24 23.66 -3.37
CA PRO A 181 -4.17 23.29 -4.42
C PRO A 181 -3.74 23.78 -5.81
N LEU A 182 -3.05 24.93 -5.90
CA LEU A 182 -2.54 25.43 -7.18
C LEU A 182 -1.43 24.52 -7.72
N HIS A 183 -0.50 24.07 -6.87
CA HIS A 183 0.52 23.09 -7.27
C HIS A 183 -0.09 21.77 -7.72
N ALA A 184 -1.16 21.33 -7.06
CA ALA A 184 -1.91 20.14 -7.47
C ALA A 184 -2.66 20.35 -8.80
N LEU A 185 -3.25 21.52 -9.01
CA LEU A 185 -3.98 21.88 -10.23
C LEU A 185 -3.04 21.97 -11.45
N LEU A 186 -1.84 22.53 -11.26
CA LEU A 186 -0.81 22.63 -12.29
C LEU A 186 -0.08 21.30 -12.55
N GLY A 187 -0.41 20.24 -11.82
CA GLY A 187 0.19 18.91 -11.99
C GLY A 187 1.64 18.82 -11.51
N TRP A 188 2.13 19.79 -10.74
CA TRP A 188 3.50 19.80 -10.22
C TRP A 188 3.75 18.71 -9.18
N ILE A 189 2.68 18.17 -8.58
CA ILE A 189 2.74 17.12 -7.56
C ILE A 189 2.13 15.83 -8.12
N ARG A 190 2.95 14.78 -8.26
CA ARG A 190 2.49 13.47 -8.74
C ARG A 190 1.51 12.83 -7.75
N GLY A 191 0.32 12.48 -8.23
CA GLY A 191 -0.70 11.76 -7.46
C GLY A 191 -1.47 12.59 -6.43
N GLY A 192 -1.40 13.93 -6.52
CA GLY A 192 -2.25 14.84 -5.75
C GLY A 192 -3.69 14.82 -6.25
N SER A 193 -4.65 14.53 -5.38
CA SER A 193 -6.06 14.76 -5.71
C SER A 193 -6.38 16.23 -5.37
N VAL A 194 -6.74 17.00 -6.39
CA VAL A 194 -7.02 18.45 -6.26
C VAL A 194 -8.22 18.68 -5.34
N LEU A 195 -9.29 17.91 -5.54
CA LEU A 195 -10.57 18.12 -4.86
C LEU A 195 -10.49 17.97 -3.32
N PRO A 196 -9.92 16.88 -2.74
CA PRO A 196 -9.73 16.79 -1.28
C PRO A 196 -8.85 17.90 -0.72
N SER A 197 -7.83 18.33 -1.48
CA SER A 197 -6.89 19.36 -1.04
C SER A 197 -7.57 20.73 -0.94
N VAL A 198 -8.41 21.08 -1.93
CA VAL A 198 -9.22 22.31 -1.91
C VAL A 198 -10.20 22.31 -0.74
N PHE A 199 -10.97 21.23 -0.54
CA PHE A 199 -11.96 21.18 0.54
C PHE A 199 -11.33 21.24 1.94
N GLN A 200 -10.19 20.56 2.12
CA GLN A 200 -9.45 20.62 3.39
C GLN A 200 -8.91 22.02 3.68
N LEU A 201 -8.31 22.67 2.68
CA LEU A 201 -7.82 24.03 2.82
C LEU A 201 -8.96 25.00 3.11
N PHE A 202 -10.04 24.91 2.33
CA PHE A 202 -11.21 25.77 2.49
C PHE A 202 -11.82 25.67 3.89
N GLY A 203 -12.02 24.44 4.42
CA GLY A 203 -12.56 24.26 5.77
C GLY A 203 -11.69 24.87 6.85
N ARG A 204 -10.36 24.65 6.79
CA ARG A 204 -9.42 25.25 7.74
C ARG A 204 -9.40 26.77 7.65
N SER A 205 -9.36 27.32 6.44
CA SER A 205 -9.37 28.77 6.23
C SER A 205 -10.67 29.41 6.71
N LEU A 206 -11.83 28.79 6.44
CA LEU A 206 -13.12 29.27 6.92
C LEU A 206 -13.15 29.33 8.45
N VAL A 207 -12.71 28.27 9.13
CA VAL A 207 -12.69 28.24 10.60
C VAL A 207 -11.67 29.24 11.16
N LEU A 208 -10.46 29.33 10.59
CA LEU A 208 -9.44 30.26 11.09
C LEU A 208 -9.86 31.72 10.90
N PHE A 209 -10.20 32.11 9.67
CA PHE A 209 -10.40 33.52 9.30
C PHE A 209 -11.79 34.04 9.63
N CYS A 210 -12.84 33.23 9.50
CA CYS A 210 -14.20 33.70 9.72
C CYS A 210 -14.73 33.40 11.12
N ILE A 211 -14.18 32.37 11.80
CA ILE A 211 -14.66 31.95 13.13
C ILE A 211 -13.67 32.35 14.22
N VAL A 212 -12.42 31.88 14.18
CA VAL A 212 -11.49 32.09 15.30
C VAL A 212 -10.98 33.53 15.37
N LEU A 213 -10.40 34.08 14.30
CA LEU A 213 -9.82 35.43 14.32
C LEU A 213 -10.81 36.55 14.71
N PRO A 214 -12.08 36.56 14.25
CA PRO A 214 -13.00 37.67 14.56
C PRO A 214 -13.64 37.59 15.95
N HIS A 215 -13.46 36.49 16.68
CA HIS A 215 -14.16 36.21 17.94
C HIS A 215 -13.17 35.93 19.07
N ALA A 216 -12.93 36.94 19.90
CA ALA A 216 -12.00 36.88 21.03
C ALA A 216 -12.33 35.75 22.04
N GLU A 217 -13.60 35.35 22.15
CA GLU A 217 -14.04 34.24 23.00
C GLU A 217 -13.38 32.89 22.66
N PHE A 218 -12.90 32.71 21.42
CA PHE A 218 -12.25 31.49 20.98
C PHE A 218 -10.73 31.50 21.19
N HIS A 219 -10.14 32.65 21.54
CA HIS A 219 -8.68 32.77 21.69
C HIS A 219 -8.16 32.04 22.94
N SER A 220 -8.97 31.89 23.98
CA SER A 220 -8.64 31.13 25.21
C SER A 220 -9.35 29.77 25.30
N ALA A 221 -10.18 29.43 24.31
CA ALA A 221 -10.99 28.22 24.34
C ALA A 221 -10.14 26.95 24.13
N SER A 222 -10.30 25.96 25.00
CA SER A 222 -9.63 24.65 24.86
C SER A 222 -9.97 23.94 23.54
N THR A 223 -11.13 24.20 22.95
CA THR A 223 -11.51 23.62 21.65
C THR A 223 -10.62 24.16 20.52
N THR A 224 -10.30 25.46 20.53
CA THR A 224 -9.36 26.07 19.58
C THR A 224 -7.95 25.52 19.75
N TYR A 225 -7.52 25.31 21.01
CA TYR A 225 -6.22 24.70 21.31
C TYR A 225 -6.08 23.31 20.66
N TRP A 226 -7.03 22.40 20.91
CA TRP A 226 -6.98 21.04 20.36
C TRP A 226 -7.14 21.01 18.84
N LEU A 227 -7.89 21.96 18.27
CA LEU A 227 -7.99 22.13 16.83
C LEU A 227 -6.63 22.46 16.22
N PHE A 228 -5.97 23.50 16.73
CA PHE A 228 -4.66 23.94 16.25
C PHE A 228 -3.59 22.88 16.45
N PHE A 229 -3.61 22.16 17.58
CA PHE A 229 -2.72 21.04 17.83
C PHE A 229 -2.91 19.91 16.81
N SER A 230 -4.17 19.53 16.53
CA SER A 230 -4.48 18.49 15.54
C SER A 230 -4.02 18.89 14.13
N TRP A 231 -4.28 20.16 13.75
CA TRP A 231 -3.82 20.71 12.48
C TRP A 231 -2.29 20.73 12.39
N SER A 232 -1.58 21.24 13.39
CA SER A 232 -0.12 21.31 13.34
C SER A 232 0.52 19.92 13.34
N LEU A 233 0.02 18.98 14.14
CA LEU A 233 0.61 17.65 14.25
C LEU A 233 0.54 16.86 12.93
N ILE A 234 -0.58 16.96 12.20
CA ILE A 234 -0.70 16.27 10.90
C ILE A 234 0.21 16.89 9.83
N GLU A 235 0.44 18.21 9.91
CA GLU A 235 1.33 18.93 8.99
C GLU A 235 2.82 18.67 9.27
N VAL A 236 3.21 18.58 10.55
CA VAL A 236 4.59 18.23 10.97
C VAL A 236 5.04 16.88 10.40
N VAL A 237 4.12 15.94 10.15
CA VAL A 237 4.46 14.67 9.48
C VAL A 237 4.31 14.75 7.96
N ARG A 238 3.39 15.59 7.46
CA ARG A 238 3.13 15.74 6.02
C ARG A 238 4.30 16.34 5.27
N TYR A 239 4.85 17.46 5.74
CA TYR A 239 5.88 18.17 4.98
C TYR A 239 7.20 17.39 4.89
N PRO A 240 7.69 16.71 5.95
CA PRO A 240 8.84 15.81 5.82
C PRO A 240 8.60 14.67 4.82
N TYR A 241 7.39 14.11 4.78
CA TYR A 241 7.05 13.11 3.77
C TYR A 241 7.14 13.68 2.35
N TYR A 242 6.66 14.91 2.11
CA TYR A 242 6.77 15.56 0.80
C TYR A 242 8.21 15.91 0.44
N ILE A 243 9.02 16.38 1.40
CA ILE A 243 10.44 16.66 1.20
C ILE A 243 11.19 15.38 0.80
N LEU A 244 11.02 14.29 1.55
CA LEU A 244 11.67 13.01 1.24
C LEU A 244 11.23 12.46 -0.11
N SER A 245 9.92 12.53 -0.41
CA SER A 245 9.38 12.11 -1.70
C SER A 245 9.89 12.95 -2.87
N LEU A 246 10.21 14.24 -2.67
CA LEU A 246 10.83 15.08 -3.69
C LEU A 246 12.26 14.61 -3.96
N LEU A 247 13.02 14.31 -2.90
CA LEU A 247 14.40 13.83 -2.96
C LEU A 247 14.54 12.35 -3.34
N SER A 248 13.46 11.70 -3.81
CA SER A 248 13.41 10.27 -4.13
C SER A 248 13.77 9.31 -2.98
N PHE A 249 13.83 9.80 -1.74
CA PHE A 249 14.06 8.99 -0.55
C PHE A 249 12.74 8.51 0.05
N GLN A 250 12.70 7.26 0.50
CA GLN A 250 11.52 6.69 1.15
C GLN A 250 11.85 6.20 2.56
N ASN A 251 11.22 6.81 3.57
CA ASN A 251 11.31 6.34 4.95
C ASN A 251 10.02 5.61 5.33
N GLY A 252 10.14 4.35 5.74
CA GLY A 252 9.00 3.51 6.12
C GLY A 252 8.18 4.06 7.29
N LEU A 253 8.84 4.64 8.30
CA LEU A 253 8.16 5.21 9.49
C LEU A 253 7.35 6.45 9.13
N ILE A 254 7.96 7.42 8.43
CA ILE A 254 7.29 8.66 8.04
C ILE A 254 6.12 8.37 7.08
N THR A 255 6.33 7.44 6.14
CA THR A 255 5.27 6.96 5.24
C THR A 255 4.13 6.32 6.02
N TYR A 256 4.42 5.49 7.01
CA TYR A 256 3.42 4.87 7.86
C TYR A 256 2.60 5.90 8.65
N LEU A 257 3.26 6.85 9.31
CA LEU A 257 2.61 7.91 10.08
C LEU A 257 1.74 8.79 9.18
N ARG A 258 2.26 9.24 8.03
CA ARG A 258 1.53 10.06 7.06
C ARG A 258 0.20 9.42 6.65
N HIS A 259 0.20 8.11 6.45
CA HIS A 259 -0.97 7.36 6.01
C HIS A 259 -1.80 6.75 7.15
N THR A 260 -1.48 7.01 8.42
CA THR A 260 -2.21 6.45 9.57
C THR A 260 -2.72 7.52 10.54
N LEU A 261 -2.02 8.65 10.71
CA LEU A 261 -2.38 9.70 11.67
C LEU A 261 -3.76 10.33 11.43
N TRP A 262 -4.19 10.44 10.17
CA TRP A 262 -5.50 10.99 9.82
C TRP A 262 -6.66 10.23 10.48
N ILE A 263 -6.49 8.95 10.83
CA ILE A 263 -7.52 8.13 11.48
C ILE A 263 -7.94 8.73 12.82
N ILE A 264 -7.00 9.30 13.57
CA ILE A 264 -7.25 9.89 14.89
C ILE A 264 -7.44 11.41 14.78
N LEU A 265 -6.61 12.07 13.97
CA LEU A 265 -6.58 13.55 13.94
C LEU A 265 -7.75 14.17 13.19
N TYR A 266 -8.26 13.53 12.13
CA TYR A 266 -9.38 14.09 11.37
C TYR A 266 -10.69 14.09 12.14
N PRO A 267 -11.07 13.04 12.90
CA PRO A 267 -12.23 13.09 13.78
C PRO A 267 -12.12 14.18 14.84
N ILE A 268 -10.93 14.34 15.45
CA ILE A 268 -10.69 15.41 16.44
C ILE A 268 -10.85 16.79 15.80
N GLY A 269 -10.24 17.01 14.63
CA GLY A 269 -10.35 18.25 13.88
C GLY A 269 -11.81 18.55 13.53
N PHE A 270 -12.51 17.57 12.96
CA PHE A 270 -13.93 17.69 12.59
C PHE A 270 -14.83 18.05 13.78
N ILE A 271 -14.66 17.39 14.93
CA ILE A 271 -15.45 17.68 16.13
C ILE A 271 -15.16 19.10 16.63
N CYS A 272 -13.88 19.52 16.64
CA CYS A 272 -13.50 20.84 17.11
C CYS A 272 -14.00 21.95 16.17
N GLU A 273 -13.84 21.79 14.85
CA GLU A 273 -14.35 22.70 13.82
C GLU A 273 -15.87 22.86 13.95
N GLY A 274 -16.61 21.74 14.00
CA GLY A 274 -18.06 21.77 14.15
C GLY A 274 -18.50 22.47 15.44
N LYS A 275 -17.82 22.19 16.56
CA LYS A 275 -18.14 22.83 17.85
C LYS A 275 -17.88 24.34 17.83
N LEU A 276 -16.80 24.80 17.20
CA LEU A 276 -16.51 26.23 17.07
C LEU A 276 -17.55 26.94 16.20
N ILE A 277 -17.90 26.35 15.05
CA ILE A 277 -18.92 26.93 14.16
C ILE A 277 -20.26 27.04 14.91
N ILE A 278 -20.71 25.96 15.57
CA ILE A 278 -21.98 25.97 16.32
C ILE A 278 -21.97 27.04 17.43
N ARG A 279 -20.86 27.18 18.16
CA ARG A 279 -20.76 28.20 19.22
C ARG A 279 -20.72 29.63 18.68
N SER A 280 -20.21 29.84 17.47
CA SER A 280 -20.16 31.16 16.84
C SER A 280 -21.49 31.62 16.24
N LEU A 281 -22.43 30.70 15.98
CA LEU A 281 -23.71 31.01 15.31
C LEU A 281 -24.52 32.12 16.02
N PRO A 282 -24.74 32.10 17.35
CA PRO A 282 -25.51 33.15 18.02
C PRO A 282 -24.88 34.53 17.83
N SER A 283 -23.56 34.63 18.01
CA SER A 283 -22.81 35.88 17.84
C SER A 283 -22.81 36.38 16.40
N LEU A 284 -22.79 35.48 15.42
CA LEU A 284 -22.88 35.84 13.99
C LEU A 284 -24.27 36.28 13.57
N VAL A 285 -25.33 35.69 14.16
CA VAL A 285 -26.72 36.14 13.94
C VAL A 285 -26.92 37.56 14.44
N GLU A 286 -26.40 37.87 15.64
CA GLU A 286 -26.53 39.20 16.25
C GLU A 286 -25.67 40.25 15.52
N SER A 287 -24.41 39.91 15.23
CA SER A 287 -23.47 40.86 14.63
C SER A 287 -23.64 41.05 13.12
N ARG A 288 -24.37 40.15 12.43
CA ARG A 288 -24.56 40.14 10.97
C ARG A 288 -23.26 40.25 10.17
N LYS A 289 -22.13 39.84 10.76
CA LYS A 289 -20.80 39.89 10.11
C LYS A 289 -20.78 38.98 8.89
N PHE A 290 -20.14 39.47 7.81
CA PHE A 290 -20.00 38.77 6.53
C PHE A 290 -21.31 38.53 5.75
N CYS A 291 -22.42 39.16 6.16
CA CYS A 291 -23.66 39.14 5.38
C CYS A 291 -23.65 40.29 4.33
N LEU A 292 -24.19 40.02 3.15
CA LEU A 292 -24.46 41.02 2.11
C LEU A 292 -25.95 41.30 2.09
N GLU A 293 -26.32 42.50 2.50
CA GLU A 293 -27.71 42.97 2.51
C GLU A 293 -28.04 43.76 1.22
N LEU A 294 -29.33 43.89 0.95
CA LEU A 294 -29.84 44.70 -0.14
C LEU A 294 -30.15 46.12 0.37
N PRO A 295 -30.01 47.16 -0.46
CA PRO A 295 -29.64 47.11 -1.88
C PRO A 295 -28.11 47.11 -2.10
N ASN A 296 -27.65 46.22 -3.00
CA ASN A 296 -26.28 46.23 -3.51
C ASN A 296 -26.28 46.18 -5.05
N PRO A 297 -25.22 46.66 -5.73
CA PRO A 297 -25.20 46.76 -7.19
C PRO A 297 -25.32 45.42 -7.93
N ALA A 298 -25.05 44.31 -7.25
CA ALA A 298 -25.20 42.96 -7.80
C ALA A 298 -26.62 42.39 -7.62
N ASN A 299 -27.50 43.04 -6.85
CA ASN A 299 -28.83 42.56 -6.46
C ASN A 299 -28.83 41.15 -5.85
N VAL A 300 -27.80 40.82 -5.05
CA VAL A 300 -27.63 39.49 -4.42
C VAL A 300 -27.63 39.63 -2.91
N SER A 301 -28.48 38.89 -2.20
CA SER A 301 -28.37 38.76 -0.74
C SER A 301 -27.55 37.54 -0.36
N PHE A 302 -26.67 37.66 0.63
CA PHE A 302 -25.91 36.54 1.16
C PHE A 302 -25.96 36.56 2.68
N ASP A 303 -26.48 35.49 3.28
CA ASP A 303 -26.50 35.32 4.72
C ASP A 303 -25.45 34.30 5.16
N PHE A 304 -24.42 34.79 5.85
CA PHE A 304 -23.30 33.96 6.27
C PHE A 304 -23.71 32.88 7.29
N THR A 305 -24.69 33.19 8.15
CA THR A 305 -25.24 32.23 9.12
C THR A 305 -25.89 31.04 8.41
N THR A 306 -26.78 31.31 7.44
CA THR A 306 -27.41 30.25 6.64
C THR A 306 -26.36 29.43 5.88
N PHE A 307 -25.34 30.07 5.33
CA PHE A 307 -24.22 29.37 4.70
C PHE A 307 -23.49 28.44 5.68
N LEU A 308 -23.19 28.88 6.90
CA LEU A 308 -22.53 28.04 7.92
C LEU A 308 -23.40 26.85 8.36
N GLN A 309 -24.71 27.03 8.45
CA GLN A 309 -25.64 25.93 8.74
C GLN A 309 -25.57 24.86 7.64
N ILE A 310 -25.66 25.26 6.37
CA ILE A 310 -25.51 24.37 5.22
C ILE A 310 -24.13 23.70 5.23
N TYR A 311 -23.09 24.48 5.56
CA TYR A 311 -21.71 23.99 5.64
C TYR A 311 -21.57 22.87 6.67
N ILE A 312 -22.11 23.01 7.88
CA ILE A 312 -22.09 21.95 8.91
C ILE A 312 -22.71 20.65 8.39
N PHE A 313 -23.86 20.70 7.71
CA PHE A 313 -24.46 19.51 7.10
C PHE A 313 -23.55 18.90 6.02
N SER A 314 -22.98 19.74 5.16
CA SER A 314 -22.06 19.31 4.09
C SER A 314 -20.77 18.69 4.64
N MET A 315 -20.32 19.13 5.81
CA MET A 315 -19.08 18.70 6.45
C MET A 315 -19.09 17.19 6.71
N SER A 316 -20.23 16.63 7.11
CA SER A 316 -20.38 15.18 7.36
C SER A 316 -20.15 14.35 6.10
N PHE A 317 -20.67 14.81 4.96
CA PHE A 317 -20.43 14.19 3.66
C PHE A 317 -18.96 14.35 3.23
N GLY A 318 -18.40 15.55 3.43
CA GLY A 318 -16.99 15.84 3.17
C GLY A 318 -16.04 14.95 3.98
N LEU A 319 -16.32 14.74 5.26
CA LEU A 319 -15.55 13.85 6.14
C LEU A 319 -15.59 12.42 5.60
N TYR A 320 -16.78 11.89 5.28
CA TYR A 320 -16.91 10.53 4.73
C TYR A 320 -16.11 10.36 3.44
N TYR A 321 -16.27 11.30 2.49
CA TYR A 321 -15.54 11.26 1.22
C TYR A 321 -14.02 11.29 1.43
N ASN A 322 -13.54 12.17 2.30
CA ASN A 322 -12.12 12.35 2.60
C ASN A 322 -11.52 11.12 3.30
N MET A 323 -12.22 10.59 4.31
CA MET A 323 -11.83 9.37 5.01
C MET A 323 -11.73 8.17 4.06
N ARG A 324 -12.72 8.00 3.17
CA ARG A 324 -12.69 6.95 2.15
C ARG A 324 -11.53 7.14 1.19
N HIS A 325 -11.29 8.36 0.72
CA HIS A 325 -10.18 8.67 -0.16
C HIS A 325 -8.83 8.33 0.46
N LEU A 326 -8.59 8.76 1.71
CA LEU A 326 -7.34 8.49 2.43
C LEU A 326 -7.16 7.02 2.77
N TYR A 327 -8.24 6.31 3.09
CA TYR A 327 -8.22 4.87 3.29
C TYR A 327 -7.79 4.12 2.03
N LEU A 328 -8.38 4.44 0.88
CA LEU A 328 -7.99 3.83 -0.40
C LEU A 328 -6.53 4.13 -0.75
N ARG A 329 -6.05 5.35 -0.47
CA ARG A 329 -4.64 5.72 -0.68
C ARG A 329 -3.71 4.94 0.25
N ARG A 330 -4.06 4.80 1.52
CA ARG A 330 -3.33 3.97 2.49
C ARG A 330 -3.24 2.53 2.03
N ARG A 331 -4.34 1.94 1.54
CA ARG A 331 -4.34 0.56 1.03
C ARG A 331 -3.43 0.38 -0.18
N LYS A 332 -3.35 1.37 -1.07
CA LYS A 332 -2.47 1.30 -2.24
C LYS A 332 -0.98 1.33 -1.86
N ILE A 333 -0.62 2.07 -0.81
CA ILE A 333 0.79 2.30 -0.42
C ILE A 333 1.27 1.30 0.63
N ILE A 334 0.47 1.04 1.67
CA ILE A 334 0.83 0.21 2.83
C ILE A 334 0.08 -1.12 2.85
N GLY A 335 -1.08 -1.21 2.20
CA GLY A 335 -1.92 -2.40 2.25
C GLY A 335 -1.21 -3.63 1.64
N PRO A 336 -1.50 -4.84 2.16
CA PRO A 336 -1.01 -6.06 1.52
C PRO A 336 -1.49 -6.07 0.06
N ARG A 337 -0.60 -6.45 -0.87
CA ARG A 337 -0.97 -6.59 -2.29
C ARG A 337 -2.20 -7.49 -2.36
N PRO A 338 -3.28 -7.09 -3.06
CA PRO A 338 -4.47 -7.92 -3.14
C PRO A 338 -4.05 -9.27 -3.75
N ILE A 339 -4.27 -10.35 -3.00
CA ILE A 339 -4.17 -11.70 -3.54
C ILE A 339 -5.24 -11.79 -4.64
N LYS A 340 -4.83 -12.01 -5.89
CA LYS A 340 -5.78 -12.20 -7.00
C LYS A 340 -6.74 -13.33 -6.60
N GLY A 341 -8.05 -13.03 -6.56
CA GLY A 341 -9.09 -14.00 -6.21
C GLY A 341 -9.64 -13.94 -4.78
N ALA A 342 -9.12 -13.07 -3.90
CA ALA A 342 -9.78 -12.79 -2.63
C ALA A 342 -10.86 -11.72 -2.83
N ASP A 343 -12.12 -12.08 -2.60
CA ASP A 343 -13.29 -11.20 -2.72
C ASP A 343 -13.00 -9.79 -2.19
N GLN A 344 -13.31 -8.79 -3.01
CA GLN A 344 -13.23 -7.39 -2.62
C GLN A 344 -14.29 -7.09 -1.54
N MET A 345 -14.02 -7.47 -0.30
CA MET A 345 -14.99 -7.32 0.78
C MET A 345 -15.06 -5.88 1.32
N GLY A 346 -16.28 -5.32 1.27
CA GLY A 346 -16.95 -4.71 2.42
C GLY A 346 -16.79 -3.20 2.64
N TYR A 347 -17.93 -2.50 2.62
CA TYR A 347 -18.18 -1.06 2.84
C TYR A 347 -17.55 -0.48 4.13
N PHE A 348 -17.23 -1.31 5.13
CA PHE A 348 -16.74 -0.90 6.46
C PHE A 348 -15.32 -1.39 6.82
N SER A 349 -14.52 -1.83 5.84
CA SER A 349 -13.17 -2.36 6.10
C SER A 349 -12.16 -1.36 6.69
N PHE A 350 -12.51 -0.07 6.78
CA PHE A 350 -11.65 1.01 7.28
C PHE A 350 -11.59 1.12 8.81
N VAL A 351 -12.41 0.36 9.56
CA VAL A 351 -12.39 0.36 11.04
C VAL A 351 -11.85 -0.98 11.57
N PRO A 352 -10.63 -1.04 12.13
CA PRO A 352 -10.05 -2.27 12.67
C PRO A 352 -10.92 -2.94 13.75
N PHE A 353 -11.67 -2.14 14.52
CA PHE A 353 -12.61 -2.63 15.53
C PHE A 353 -13.83 -3.34 14.93
N LEU A 354 -14.37 -2.86 13.81
CA LEU A 354 -15.46 -3.55 13.09
C LEU A 354 -14.97 -4.84 12.42
N ARG A 355 -13.69 -4.89 12.01
CA ARG A 355 -13.04 -6.13 11.55
C ARG A 355 -13.01 -7.20 12.65
N SER A 356 -12.90 -6.81 13.92
CA SER A 356 -12.97 -7.70 15.08
C SER A 356 -14.40 -8.18 15.34
N LEU A 357 -15.40 -7.31 15.19
CA LEU A 357 -16.82 -7.65 15.41
C LEU A 357 -17.38 -8.58 14.33
N VAL A 358 -17.08 -8.34 13.05
CA VAL A 358 -17.53 -9.20 11.94
C VAL A 358 -16.81 -10.56 11.93
N ARG A 359 -15.55 -10.59 12.39
CA ARG A 359 -14.75 -11.82 12.47
C ARG A 359 -14.92 -12.58 13.79
N GLY A 360 -15.54 -11.95 14.79
CA GLY A 360 -15.76 -12.50 16.14
C GLY A 360 -16.79 -13.61 16.23
N SER A 361 -17.54 -13.90 15.15
CA SER A 361 -18.59 -14.92 15.16
C SER A 361 -18.25 -16.24 14.45
N ASN A 362 -17.15 -16.33 13.68
CA ASN A 362 -16.86 -17.52 12.85
C ASN A 362 -15.53 -18.22 13.17
N MET A 363 -14.91 -17.90 14.30
CA MET A 363 -13.68 -18.54 14.78
C MET A 363 -13.96 -19.53 15.92
N LYS A 364 -14.87 -20.50 15.70
CA LYS A 364 -14.96 -21.70 16.55
C LYS A 364 -14.82 -23.04 15.85
N ASN A 365 -14.72 -23.10 14.51
CA ASN A 365 -14.55 -24.38 13.79
C ASN A 365 -13.36 -24.43 12.81
N LEU A 366 -12.31 -23.63 13.02
CA LEU A 366 -11.09 -23.72 12.18
C LEU A 366 -9.82 -23.70 13.02
N SER A 367 -9.73 -24.63 13.98
CA SER A 367 -8.48 -24.93 14.68
C SER A 367 -8.20 -26.43 14.64
N THR A 368 -7.84 -26.93 13.46
CA THR A 368 -7.01 -28.13 13.34
C THR A 368 -6.20 -28.03 12.06
N THR A 369 -4.91 -28.34 12.18
CA THR A 369 -3.90 -28.45 11.12
C THR A 369 -3.18 -27.15 10.74
N THR A 370 -2.28 -26.70 11.62
CA THR A 370 -1.11 -25.91 11.24
C THR A 370 0.11 -26.79 11.46
N SER A 371 0.66 -27.39 10.40
CA SER A 371 2.02 -27.94 10.42
C SER A 371 2.99 -26.89 9.90
N THR A 372 3.92 -26.58 10.79
CA THR A 372 5.03 -25.64 10.73
C THR A 372 6.02 -25.92 9.60
N ILE A 373 6.24 -24.93 8.72
CA ILE A 373 7.45 -24.84 7.89
C ILE A 373 8.51 -24.10 8.71
N LYS A 374 9.44 -24.85 9.31
CA LYS A 374 10.72 -24.32 9.82
C LYS A 374 11.79 -24.57 8.75
N LYS A 375 12.32 -23.49 8.17
CA LYS A 375 13.59 -23.53 7.44
C LYS A 375 14.73 -23.75 8.43
N LYS A 376 15.54 -24.79 8.25
CA LYS A 376 16.84 -24.94 8.92
C LYS A 376 17.81 -25.69 7.99
N TYR A 377 18.83 -25.00 7.50
CA TYR A 377 20.04 -25.62 6.97
C TYR A 377 20.84 -26.21 8.14
N VAL A 378 21.37 -27.44 8.01
CA VAL A 378 22.65 -27.88 8.60
C VAL A 378 23.18 -29.10 7.81
N ASN A 379 24.42 -28.97 7.31
CA ASN A 379 25.31 -30.05 6.89
C ASN A 379 25.72 -30.92 8.09
N ASN A 380 25.69 -32.25 7.97
CA ASN A 380 26.88 -33.09 8.23
C ASN A 380 26.64 -34.58 8.00
N ARG A 381 27.67 -35.19 7.42
CA ARG A 381 27.91 -36.61 7.20
C ARG A 381 28.00 -37.40 8.51
N SER A 382 27.91 -38.73 8.31
CA SER A 382 28.52 -39.82 9.09
C SER A 382 28.00 -40.08 10.51
N SER A 383 27.15 -41.09 10.65
CA SER A 383 27.42 -42.34 11.43
C SER A 383 26.12 -43.12 11.70
N LEU A 384 26.03 -44.33 11.12
CA LEU A 384 25.31 -45.47 11.69
C LEU A 384 26.03 -45.89 13.00
N PRO A 385 25.43 -46.63 13.97
CA PRO A 385 24.48 -47.74 13.76
C PRO A 385 23.29 -47.87 14.74
N LYS A 386 22.45 -48.86 14.42
CA LYS A 386 21.32 -49.44 15.17
C LYS A 386 21.72 -50.00 16.55
N LEU A 387 20.74 -50.14 17.45
CA LEU A 387 20.55 -51.09 18.57
C LEU A 387 19.34 -50.55 19.39
N ASN A 388 18.26 -51.23 19.77
CA ASN A 388 17.76 -52.61 19.67
C ASN A 388 16.26 -52.54 19.35
#